data_AF-A0A6B3CSB5-F1
#
_entry.id   AF-A0A6B3CSB5-F1
#
_cell.length_a   1.000
_cell.length_b   1.000
_cell.length_c   1.000
_cell.angle_alpha   90.00
_cell.angle_beta   90.00
_cell.angle_gamma   90.00
#
_symmetry.space_group_name_H-M   'P 1'
#
loop_
_entity.id
_entity.type
_entity.pdbx_description
1 polymer ?
#
loop_
_entity_poly.entity_id
_entity_poly.type
_entity_poly.pdbx_seq_one_letter_code
_entity_poly.pdbx_strand_id
1 'polypeptide(L)' 'MITTELVFVRHGQAQCNADGLVGGPRTCTGLTDLGYAQAEQAARRLATEHLKKPFDVIYT' A
#
# COMPACT_ATOMS: atom_id res chain seq x y z
N MET A 1 0.59 20.04 -23.30
CA MET A 1 0.15 19.94 -21.90
C MET A 1 1.02 18.89 -21.24
N ILE A 2 1.62 19.19 -20.08
CA ILE A 2 2.35 18.19 -19.29
C ILE A 2 1.35 17.59 -18.30
N THR A 3 1.27 16.28 -18.23
CA THR A 3 0.30 15.56 -17.40
C THR A 3 1.05 14.72 -16.37
N THR A 4 0.75 14.94 -15.09
CA THR A 4 1.25 14.14 -13.98
C THR A 4 0.17 13.17 -13.53
N GLU A 5 0.53 11.92 -13.29
CA GLU A 5 -0.36 10.90 -12.75
C GLU A 5 0.10 10.52 -11.34
N LEU A 6 -0.84 10.43 -10.40
CA LEU A 6 -0.58 10.01 -9.03
C LEU A 6 -1.34 8.72 -8.75
N VAL A 7 -0.63 7.72 -8.27
CA VAL A 7 -1.20 6.43 -7.85
C VAL A 7 -1.10 6.33 -6.33
N PHE A 8 -2.23 6.08 -5.68
CA PHE A 8 -2.31 5.96 -4.22
C PHE A 8 -2.55 4.51 -3.81
N VAL A 9 -1.79 4.05 -2.83
CA VAL A 9 -1.94 2.71 -2.24
C VAL A 9 -2.14 2.87 -0.74
N ARG A 10 -3.27 2.38 -0.23
CA ARG A 10 -3.44 2.22 1.22
C ARG A 10 -2.66 0.99 1.67
N HIS A 11 -2.00 1.07 2.82
CA HIS A 11 -1.35 -0.11 3.42
C HIS A 11 -2.34 -1.27 3.60
N GLY A 12 -1.84 -2.51 3.58
CA GLY A 12 -2.64 -3.71 3.85
C GLY A 12 -3.19 -3.74 5.27
N GLN A 13 -4.00 -4.73 5.61
CA GLN A 13 -4.58 -4.87 6.95
C GLN A 13 -3.50 -4.84 8.03
N ALA A 14 -3.60 -3.86 8.94
CA ALA A 14 -2.80 -3.82 10.16
C ALA A 14 -3.48 -4.57 11.29
N GLN A 15 -2.73 -4.99 12.31
CA GLN A 15 -3.29 -5.69 13.47
C GLN A 15 -4.41 -4.88 14.16
N CYS A 16 -4.25 -3.55 14.28
CA CYS A 16 -5.30 -2.68 14.81
C CYS A 16 -6.58 -2.70 13.96
N ASN A 17 -6.49 -2.91 12.64
CA ASN A 17 -7.68 -3.07 11.80
C ASN A 17 -8.38 -4.40 12.09
N ALA A 18 -7.62 -5.49 12.29
CA ALA A 18 -8.15 -6.80 12.63
C ALA A 18 -8.81 -6.80 14.02
N ASP A 19 -8.22 -6.08 14.98
CA ASP A 19 -8.71 -5.98 16.37
C ASP A 19 -9.83 -4.95 16.54
N GLY A 20 -10.22 -4.21 15.49
CA GLY A 20 -11.22 -3.14 15.57
C GLY A 20 -10.76 -1.91 16.36
N LEU A 21 -9.45 -1.72 16.50
CA LEU A 21 -8.83 -0.60 17.20
C LEU A 21 -8.52 0.56 16.25
N VAL A 22 -8.68 1.79 16.75
CA VAL A 22 -8.22 2.98 16.02
C VAL A 22 -6.70 2.93 15.90
N GLY A 23 -6.19 3.00 14.67
CA GLY A 23 -4.76 3.02 14.39
C GLY A 23 -4.08 4.33 14.83
N GLY A 24 -2.81 4.23 15.21
CA GLY A 24 -1.96 5.34 15.61
C GLY A 24 -0.69 4.85 16.30
N PRO A 25 0.18 5.75 16.77
CA PRO A 25 1.48 5.39 17.35
C PRO A 25 1.42 4.44 18.54
N ARG A 26 0.26 4.32 19.20
CA ARG A 26 0.07 3.48 20.40
C ARG A 26 -0.51 2.10 20.11
N THR A 27 -1.16 1.92 18.97
CA THR A 27 -2.00 0.75 18.66
C THR A 27 -1.60 0.04 17.38
N CYS A 28 -0.82 0.71 16.52
CA CYS A 28 -0.28 0.09 15.32
C CYS A 28 0.96 -0.74 15.66
N THR A 29 0.88 -2.05 15.47
CA THR A 29 1.99 -2.99 15.68
C THR A 29 2.54 -3.59 14.38
N GLY A 30 1.94 -3.28 13.23
CA GLY A 30 2.37 -3.76 11.91
C GLY A 30 1.24 -4.41 11.11
N LEU A 31 1.60 -4.97 9.97
CA LEU A 31 0.69 -5.73 9.09
C LEU A 31 0.40 -7.11 9.66
N THR A 32 -0.81 -7.61 9.41
CA THR A 32 -1.13 -9.04 9.59
C THR A 32 -0.58 -9.85 8.42
N ASP A 33 -0.61 -11.19 8.50
CA ASP A 33 -0.30 -12.05 7.35
C ASP A 33 -1.18 -11.73 6.13
N LEU A 34 -2.47 -11.41 6.37
CA LEU A 34 -3.36 -10.93 5.32
C LEU A 34 -2.88 -9.58 4.76
N GLY A 35 -2.43 -8.66 5.63
CA GLY A 35 -1.86 -7.38 5.21
C GLY A 35 -0.62 -7.53 4.33
N TYR A 36 0.27 -8.48 4.65
CA TYR A 36 1.41 -8.82 3.80
C TYR A 36 0.97 -9.39 2.46
N ALA A 37 0.02 -10.33 2.45
CA ALA A 37 -0.52 -10.89 1.20
C ALA A 37 -1.17 -9.81 0.31
N GLN A 38 -1.86 -8.83 0.90
CA GLN A 38 -2.42 -7.69 0.19
C GLN A 38 -1.33 -6.78 -0.39
N ALA A 39 -0.27 -6.51 0.37
CA ALA A 39 0.87 -5.73 -0.12
C ALA A 39 1.56 -6.42 -1.32
N GLU A 40 1.72 -7.74 -1.28
CA GLU A 40 2.25 -8.49 -2.43
C GLU A 40 1.34 -8.44 -3.66
N GLN A 41 0.01 -8.51 -3.47
CA GLN A 41 -0.95 -8.37 -4.56
C GLN A 41 -0.86 -6.97 -5.20
N ALA A 42 -0.77 -5.92 -4.38
CA ALA A 42 -0.54 -4.56 -4.85
C ALA A 42 0.78 -4.44 -5.60
N ALA A 43 1.87 -5.02 -5.09
CA ALA A 43 3.17 -5.02 -5.74
C ALA A 43 3.14 -5.68 -7.12
N ARG A 44 2.50 -6.87 -7.26
CA ARG A 44 2.32 -7.54 -8.56
C ARG A 44 1.55 -6.68 -9.56
N ARG A 45 0.51 -5.98 -9.10
CA ARG A 45 -0.27 -5.07 -9.93
C ARG A 45 0.56 -3.86 -10.37
N LEU A 46 1.23 -3.19 -9.44
CA LEU A 46 2.07 -2.02 -9.73
C LEU A 46 3.24 -2.37 -10.64
N ALA A 47 3.84 -3.54 -10.50
CA ALA A 47 4.88 -4.00 -11.43
C ALA A 47 4.35 -4.09 -12.87
N THR A 48 3.12 -4.60 -13.05
CA THR A 48 2.47 -4.65 -14.37
C THR A 48 2.16 -3.25 -14.93
N GLU A 49 1.77 -2.30 -14.07
CA GLU A 49 1.51 -0.92 -14.48
C GLU A 49 2.81 -0.19 -14.83
N HIS A 50 3.86 -0.37 -14.04
CA HIS A 50 5.19 0.20 -14.25
C HIS A 50 5.78 -0.20 -15.61
N LEU A 51 5.55 -1.45 -16.06
CA LEU A 51 5.97 -1.91 -17.39
C LEU A 51 5.29 -1.14 -18.53
N LYS A 52 4.08 -0.60 -18.31
CA LYS A 52 3.35 0.19 -19.32
C LYS A 52 3.67 1.67 -19.24
N LYS A 53 3.74 2.20 -18.01
CA LYS A 53 4.06 3.59 -17.70
C LYS A 53 4.89 3.60 -16.41
N PRO A 54 6.21 3.84 -16.51
CA PRO A 54 7.07 3.82 -15.35
C PRO A 54 6.64 4.84 -14.28
N PHE A 55 6.84 4.44 -13.03
CA PHE A 55 6.76 5.32 -11.87
C PHE A 55 8.15 5.94 -11.68
N ASP A 56 8.22 7.26 -11.76
CA ASP A 56 9.50 7.97 -11.66
C ASP A 56 9.93 8.23 -10.21
N VAL A 57 8.96 8.32 -9.28
CA VAL A 57 9.20 8.65 -7.87
C VAL A 57 8.22 7.88 -6.96
N ILE A 58 8.69 7.46 -5.79
CA ILE A 58 7.91 6.73 -4.78
C ILE A 58 7.99 7.46 -3.43
N TYR A 59 6.86 7.53 -2.72
CA TYR A 59 6.72 8.12 -1.38
C TYR A 59 5.95 7.16 -0.47
N THR A 60 6.29 7.12 0.83
CA THR A 60 5.61 6.32 1.87
C THR A 60 5.51 7.07 3.19
#